data_AF-A0A542XUZ5-F1
#
_entry.id   AF-A0A542XUZ5-F1
#
_cell.length_a   1.000
_cell.length_b   1.000
_cell.length_c   1.000
_cell.angle_alpha   90.00
_cell.angle_beta   90.00
_cell.angle_gamma   90.00
#
_symmetry.space_group_name_H-M   'P 1'
#
loop_
_entity.id
_entity.type
_entity.pdbx_description
1 polymer ?
#
loop_
_entity_poly.entity_id
_entity_poly.type
_entity_poly.pdbx_seq_one_letter_code
_entity_poly.pdbx_strand_id
1 'polypeptide(L)' 'MANRPLTEPHPSRLPPDHPERERIRAAHAAALAAGEAGYPDPTTGLFVLTAGFLARRGTCCGRGCRHCPYVD' A
#
# COMPACT_ATOMS: atom_id res chain seq x y z
N MET A 1 -10.42 4.27 9.78
CA MET A 1 -9.67 4.29 8.52
C MET A 1 -8.98 5.64 8.42
N ALA A 2 -7.79 5.67 7.83
CA ALA A 2 -7.03 6.90 7.68
C ALA A 2 -7.70 7.87 6.71
N ASN A 3 -7.58 9.17 6.98
CA ASN A 3 -8.15 10.22 6.13
C ASN A 3 -7.24 10.54 4.92
N ARG A 4 -6.99 9.53 4.08
CA ARG A 4 -6.21 9.67 2.84
C ARG A 4 -6.70 8.70 1.76
N PRO A 5 -6.44 8.99 0.47
CA PRO A 5 -6.75 8.06 -0.61
C PRO A 5 -6.06 6.70 -0.41
N LEU A 6 -6.71 5.62 -0.84
CA LEU A 6 -6.15 4.27 -0.75
C LEU A 6 -4.85 4.11 -1.56
N THR A 7 -4.64 4.96 -2.56
CA THR A 7 -3.43 5.04 -3.39
C THR A 7 -2.30 5.83 -2.74
N GLU A 8 -2.55 6.54 -1.64
CA GLU A 8 -1.53 7.35 -0.98
C GLU A 8 -0.89 6.57 0.18
N PRO A 9 0.43 6.34 0.15
CA PRO A 9 1.13 5.66 1.21
C PRO A 9 1.23 6.53 2.47
N HIS A 10 1.40 5.89 3.62
CA HIS A 10 1.70 6.62 4.85
C HIS A 10 3.16 7.11 4.84
N PRO A 11 3.47 8.40 5.11
CA PRO A 11 4.83 8.93 5.05
C PRO A 11 5.81 8.25 6.02
N SER A 12 5.37 7.73 7.17
CA SER A 12 6.28 6.96 8.05
C SER A 12 6.58 5.54 7.56
N ARG A 13 5.82 5.03 6.59
CA ARG A 13 6.01 3.69 6.00
C ARG A 13 6.67 3.75 4.63
N LEU A 14 6.43 4.84 3.88
CA LEU A 14 7.11 5.16 2.63
C LEU A 14 7.41 6.67 2.62
N PRO A 15 8.62 7.06 3.03
CA PRO A 15 9.05 8.45 3.05
C PRO A 15 8.91 9.13 1.67
N PRO A 16 8.59 10.44 1.62
CA PRO A 16 8.49 11.19 0.37
C PRO A 16 9.74 11.16 -0.51
N ASP A 17 10.91 11.04 0.11
CA ASP A 17 12.24 11.01 -0.52
C ASP A 17 12.73 9.59 -0.85
N HIS A 18 11.91 8.56 -0.62
CA HIS A 18 12.30 7.19 -0.94
C HIS A 18 12.52 7.02 -2.46
N PRO A 19 13.68 6.48 -2.90
CA PRO A 19 14.05 6.46 -4.32
C PRO A 19 13.04 5.69 -5.19
N GLU A 20 12.49 4.58 -4.68
CA GLU A 20 11.51 3.77 -5.40
C GLU A 20 10.05 4.20 -5.17
N ARG A 21 9.79 5.37 -4.56
CA ARG A 21 8.44 5.78 -4.14
C ARG A 21 7.44 5.74 -5.29
N GLU A 22 7.82 6.26 -6.44
CA GLU A 22 6.95 6.31 -7.63
C GLU A 22 6.63 4.91 -8.15
N ARG A 23 7.63 4.02 -8.23
CA ARG A 23 7.42 2.63 -8.67
C ARG A 23 6.54 1.86 -7.71
N ILE A 24 6.73 2.04 -6.39
CA ILE A 24 5.88 1.42 -5.37
C ILE A 24 4.43 1.92 -5.47
N ARG A 25 4.23 3.23 -5.65
CA ARG A 25 2.89 3.81 -5.85
C ARG A 25 2.24 3.30 -7.14
N ALA A 26 2.99 3.21 -8.23
CA ALA A 26 2.50 2.70 -9.51
C ALA A 26 2.10 1.22 -9.43
N ALA A 27 2.93 0.37 -8.82
CA ALA A 27 2.64 -1.05 -8.65
C ALA A 27 1.41 -1.27 -7.75
N HIS A 28 1.31 -0.52 -6.65
CA HIS A 28 0.12 -0.54 -5.80
C HIS A 28 -1.13 -0.06 -6.55
N ALA A 29 -1.06 1.06 -7.25
CA ALA A 29 -2.19 1.65 -7.95
C ALA A 29 -2.71 0.71 -9.05
N ALA A 30 -1.81 0.06 -9.79
CA ALA A 30 -2.18 -0.94 -10.79
C ALA A 30 -2.93 -2.13 -10.16
N ALA A 31 -2.41 -2.70 -9.07
CA ALA A 31 -3.07 -3.79 -8.37
C ALA A 31 -4.42 -3.36 -7.76
N LEU A 32 -4.50 -2.13 -7.21
CA LEU A 32 -5.73 -1.58 -6.67
C LEU A 32 -6.81 -1.43 -7.77
N ALA A 33 -6.44 -0.89 -8.93
CA ALA A 33 -7.34 -0.70 -10.06
C ALA A 33 -7.82 -2.04 -10.65
N ALA A 34 -6.95 -3.06 -10.67
CA ALA A 34 -7.30 -4.42 -11.08
C ALA A 34 -8.15 -5.17 -10.03
N GLY A 35 -8.35 -4.61 -8.83
CA GLY A 35 -9.09 -5.25 -7.74
C GLY A 35 -8.28 -6.31 -6.98
N GLU A 36 -7.00 -6.46 -7.28
CA GLU A 36 -6.11 -7.49 -6.75
C GLU A 36 -5.87 -7.37 -5.24
N ALA A 37 -5.59 -8.51 -4.61
CA ALA A 37 -5.34 -8.58 -3.18
C ALA A 37 -4.01 -7.91 -2.77
N GLY A 38 -3.03 -7.88 -3.68
CA GLY A 38 -1.68 -7.39 -3.43
C GLY A 38 -0.84 -7.31 -4.70
N TYR A 39 0.41 -6.91 -4.54
CA TYR A 39 1.41 -6.79 -5.60
C TYR A 39 2.80 -7.20 -5.08
N PRO A 40 3.70 -7.69 -5.94
CA PRO A 40 5.10 -7.85 -5.59
C PRO A 40 5.75 -6.47 -5.41
N ASP A 41 6.38 -6.26 -4.26
CA ASP A 41 7.09 -5.03 -3.97
C ASP A 41 8.30 -4.87 -4.90
N PRO A 42 8.41 -3.79 -5.68
CA PRO A 42 9.53 -3.62 -6.62
C PRO A 42 10.90 -3.53 -5.94
N THR A 43 10.95 -3.16 -4.65
CA THR A 43 12.23 -3.02 -3.92
C THR A 43 12.65 -4.32 -3.22
N THR A 44 11.73 -4.99 -2.53
CA THR A 44 12.04 -6.17 -1.69
C THR A 44 11.64 -7.51 -2.30
N GLY A 45 10.81 -7.51 -3.35
CA GLY A 45 10.20 -8.71 -3.94
C GLY A 45 9.10 -9.35 -3.10
N LEU A 46 8.82 -8.82 -1.91
CA LEU A 46 7.78 -9.35 -1.01
C LEU A 46 6.38 -9.08 -1.57
N PHE A 47 5.44 -9.99 -1.32
CA PHE A 47 4.04 -9.74 -1.63
C PHE A 47 3.40 -8.79 -0.60
N VAL A 48 2.92 -7.63 -1.07
CA VAL A 48 2.33 -6.57 -0.24
C VAL A 48 0.85 -6.45 -0.55
N LEU A 49 0.01 -6.47 0.49
CA LEU A 49 -1.44 -6.33 0.33
C LEU A 49 -1.83 -4.91 -0.11
N THR A 50 -2.81 -4.81 -0.99
CA THR A 50 -3.37 -3.51 -1.41
C THR A 50 -4.21 -2.90 -0.28
N ALA A 51 -4.31 -1.57 -0.33
CA ALA A 51 -5.15 -0.83 0.61
C ALA A 51 -6.63 -1.18 0.43
N GLY A 52 -7.07 -1.40 -0.81
CA GLY A 52 -8.44 -1.84 -1.11
C GLY A 52 -8.76 -3.21 -0.54
N PHE A 53 -7.84 -4.18 -0.63
CA PHE A 53 -8.02 -5.47 0.02
C PHE A 53 -8.16 -5.33 1.54
N LEU A 54 -7.27 -4.56 2.17
CA LEU A 54 -7.32 -4.34 3.62
C LEU A 54 -8.58 -3.59 4.07
N ALA A 55 -9.05 -2.63 3.28
CA ALA A 55 -10.31 -1.92 3.53
C ALA A 55 -11.50 -2.89 3.48
N ARG A 56 -11.60 -3.75 2.45
CA ARG A 56 -12.63 -4.80 2.34
C ARG A 56 -12.56 -5.83 3.47
N ARG A 57 -11.35 -6.22 3.87
CA ARG A 57 -11.11 -7.14 4.98
C ARG A 57 -11.55 -6.57 6.35
N GLY A 58 -11.60 -5.24 6.50
CA GLY A 58 -12.03 -4.59 7.74
C GLY A 58 -10.98 -4.55 8.86
N THR A 59 -9.74 -5.01 8.63
CA THR A 59 -8.69 -4.99 9.67
C THR A 59 -7.27 -4.89 9.12
N CYS A 60 -6.37 -4.36 9.95
CA CYS A 60 -4.94 -4.29 9.68
C CYS A 60 -4.32 -5.70 9.69
N CYS A 61 -3.42 -5.98 8.74
CA CYS A 61 -2.73 -7.27 8.69
C CYS A 61 -1.51 -7.38 9.64
N GLY A 62 -1.10 -6.28 10.29
CA GLY A 62 0.04 -6.24 11.21
C GLY A 62 1.43 -6.28 10.54
N ARG A 63 1.52 -6.29 9.20
CA ARG A 63 2.78 -6.46 8.45
C ARG A 63 3.46 -5.17 8.01
N GLY A 64 2.96 -4.01 8.43
CA GLY A 64 3.55 -2.71 8.09
C GLY A 64 3.42 -2.30 6.62
N CYS A 65 2.38 -2.74 5.91
CA CYS A 65 2.14 -2.36 4.52
C CYS A 65 2.10 -0.83 4.34
N ARG A 66 2.76 -0.33 3.30
CA ARG A 66 2.99 1.11 3.07
C ARG A 66 1.71 1.91 2.83
N HIS A 67 0.68 1.28 2.28
CA HIS A 67 -0.62 1.90 1.97
C HIS A 67 -1.72 1.42 2.94
N CYS A 68 -1.38 0.93 4.14
CA CYS A 68 -2.37 0.42 5.07
C CYS A 68 -3.43 1.50 5.40
N PRO A 69 -4.74 1.24 5.23
CA PRO A 69 -5.78 2.23 5.50
C PRO A 69 -6.13 2.36 7.00
N TYR A 70 -5.38 1.69 7.89
CA TYR A 70 -5.62 1.68 9.35
C TYR A 70 -4.51 2.32 10.17
N VAL A 71 -3.50 2.89 9.52
CA VAL A 71 -2.45 3.67 10.18
C VAL A 71 -2.67 5.10 9.73
N ASP A 72 -2.82 6.06 10.63
CA ASP A 72 -2.84 7.47 10.22
C ASP A 72 -1.47 8.00 9.91
#